data_AF-A0A950PCG6-F1
#
_entry.id   AF-A0A950PCG6-F1
#
_cell.length_a   1.000
_cell.length_b   1.000
_cell.length_c   1.000
_cell.angle_alpha   90.00
_cell.angle_beta   90.00
_cell.angle_gamma   90.00
#
_symmetry.space_group_name_H-M   'P 1'
#
loop_
_entity.id
_entity.type
_entity.pdbx_description
1 polymer ?
#
loop_
_entity_poly.entity_id
_entity_poly.type
_entity_poly.pdbx_seq_one_letter_code
_entity_poly.pdbx_strand_id
1 'polypeptide(L)'
;RATLASVNDGIRIETHPMRLGPENAEQLIAGYDLVADGSDNFATRYLLTDLCYRLKKPLIAAALSPFEGQLSTFRPYLGEGHPCYRCLFREPPPPDLVPRCEEAGILGAVAGVMGTLQAVEVLKELLGLGDSLDGTLLIYDALRAQFHRIRIAKDPDCPTCGRNAARHAA
;
A
#
# COMPACT_ATOMS: atom_id res chain seq x y z
N ARG A 1 17.73 -11.29 2.47
CA ARG A 1 17.64 -12.53 3.29
C ARG A 1 18.64 -12.52 4.45
N ALA A 2 19.95 -12.50 4.21
CA ALA A 2 20.97 -12.59 5.27
C ALA A 2 20.79 -11.54 6.38
N THR A 3 20.55 -10.27 6.02
CA THR A 3 20.30 -9.17 6.97
C THR A 3 19.11 -9.40 7.90
N LEU A 4 18.02 -9.97 7.39
CA LEU A 4 16.83 -10.26 8.22
C LEU A 4 17.09 -11.47 9.13
N ALA A 5 17.77 -12.50 8.62
CA ALA A 5 18.13 -13.68 9.39
C ALA A 5 19.12 -13.38 10.53
N SER A 6 20.00 -12.38 10.37
CA SER A 6 20.88 -11.94 11.47
C SER A 6 20.16 -11.19 12.58
N VAL A 7 18.95 -10.68 12.31
CA VAL A 7 18.12 -10.01 13.33
C VAL A 7 17.28 -11.04 14.08
N ASN A 8 16.68 -11.98 13.37
CA ASN A 8 15.89 -13.07 13.93
C ASN A 8 16.00 -14.29 13.00
N ASP A 9 16.59 -15.38 13.48
CA ASP A 9 16.76 -16.62 12.72
C ASP A 9 15.58 -17.59 12.88
N GLY A 10 14.64 -17.30 13.81
CA GLY A 10 13.41 -18.07 14.03
C GLY A 10 12.29 -17.78 13.03
N ILE A 11 12.49 -16.86 12.07
CA ILE A 11 11.48 -16.53 11.05
C ILE A 11 11.72 -17.27 9.74
N ARG A 12 10.63 -17.59 9.04
CA ARG A 12 10.67 -18.08 7.66
C ARG A 12 10.71 -16.90 6.70
N ILE A 13 11.76 -16.81 5.90
CA ILE A 13 11.92 -15.78 4.85
C ILE A 13 11.79 -16.45 3.49
N GLU A 14 10.71 -16.15 2.79
CA GLU A 14 10.49 -16.58 1.40
C GLU A 14 10.81 -15.43 0.45
N THR A 15 11.72 -15.66 -0.50
CA THR A 15 12.09 -14.67 -1.50
C THR A 15 11.56 -15.07 -2.85
N HIS A 16 10.96 -14.13 -3.56
CA HIS A 16 10.49 -14.30 -4.93
C HIS A 16 11.34 -13.40 -5.85
N PRO A 17 12.46 -13.91 -6.43
CA PRO A 17 13.36 -13.13 -7.28
C PRO A 17 12.77 -12.94 -8.68
N MET A 18 11.61 -12.28 -8.76
CA MET A 18 10.87 -12.04 -9.99
C MET A 18 10.13 -10.70 -9.90
N ARG A 19 9.80 -10.11 -11.05
CA ARG A 19 8.92 -8.93 -11.11
C ARG A 19 7.50 -9.37 -10.76
N LEU A 20 6.87 -8.71 -9.79
CA LEU A 20 5.45 -8.91 -9.51
C LEU A 20 4.62 -8.31 -10.66
N GLY A 21 3.74 -9.10 -11.26
CA GLY A 21 2.95 -8.73 -12.42
C GLY A 21 1.62 -9.51 -12.50
N PRO A 22 0.72 -9.15 -13.44
CA PRO A 22 -0.58 -9.80 -13.58
C PRO A 22 -0.51 -11.34 -13.73
N GLU A 23 0.59 -11.84 -14.28
CA GLU A 23 0.85 -13.26 -14.53
C GLU A 23 1.16 -14.08 -13.26
N ASN A 24 1.61 -13.45 -12.17
CA ASN A 24 2.08 -14.16 -10.97
C ASN A 24 1.49 -13.63 -9.66
N ALA A 25 0.99 -12.40 -9.64
CA ALA A 25 0.65 -11.70 -8.41
C ALA A 25 -0.50 -12.35 -7.64
N GLU A 26 -1.52 -12.84 -8.34
CA GLU A 26 -2.68 -13.47 -7.69
C GLU A 26 -2.29 -14.72 -6.91
N GLN A 27 -1.57 -15.64 -7.56
CA GLN A 27 -1.13 -16.88 -6.94
C GLN A 27 -0.21 -16.62 -5.74
N LEU A 28 0.70 -15.64 -5.86
CA LEU A 28 1.61 -15.27 -4.79
C LEU A 28 0.85 -14.66 -3.60
N ILE A 29 0.01 -13.66 -3.84
CA ILE A 29 -0.70 -12.92 -2.78
C ILE A 29 -1.71 -13.80 -2.05
N ALA A 30 -2.32 -14.78 -2.72
CA ALA A 30 -3.28 -15.69 -2.10
C ALA A 30 -2.70 -16.45 -0.89
N GLY A 31 -1.38 -16.71 -0.89
CA GLY A 31 -0.67 -17.43 0.17
C GLY A 31 -0.29 -16.60 1.40
N TYR A 32 -0.55 -15.29 1.41
CA TYR A 32 -0.19 -14.39 2.51
C TYR A 32 -1.41 -13.78 3.19
N ASP A 33 -1.28 -13.39 4.47
CA ASP A 33 -2.38 -12.81 5.25
C ASP A 33 -2.67 -11.35 4.89
N LEU A 34 -1.62 -10.58 4.57
CA LEU A 34 -1.69 -9.18 4.16
C LEU A 34 -0.55 -8.82 3.20
N VAL A 35 -0.64 -7.64 2.59
CA VAL A 35 0.40 -7.11 1.69
C VAL A 35 0.88 -5.74 2.18
N ALA A 36 2.19 -5.57 2.29
CA ALA A 36 2.83 -4.27 2.48
C ALA A 36 3.42 -3.80 1.14
N ASP A 37 2.87 -2.74 0.58
CA ASP A 37 3.32 -2.17 -0.70
C ASP A 37 4.38 -1.09 -0.46
N GLY A 38 5.62 -1.42 -0.86
CA GLY A 38 6.75 -0.50 -0.93
C GLY A 38 7.24 -0.27 -2.37
N SER A 39 6.39 -0.53 -3.37
CA SER A 39 6.74 -0.37 -4.78
C SER A 39 6.84 1.10 -5.18
N ASP A 40 7.65 1.38 -6.19
CA ASP A 40 7.99 2.72 -6.67
C ASP A 40 7.20 3.14 -7.92
N ASN A 41 6.26 2.30 -8.37
CA ASN A 41 5.57 2.48 -9.66
C ASN A 41 4.06 2.30 -9.53
N PHE A 42 3.31 3.05 -10.34
CA PHE A 42 1.85 3.01 -10.32
C PHE A 42 1.30 1.66 -10.74
N ALA A 43 1.89 0.99 -11.73
CA ALA A 43 1.39 -0.29 -12.22
C ALA A 43 1.26 -1.34 -11.10
N THR A 44 2.28 -1.48 -10.25
CA THR A 44 2.23 -2.38 -9.09
C THR A 44 1.19 -1.92 -8.05
N ARG A 45 1.12 -0.63 -7.72
CA ARG A 45 0.14 -0.08 -6.76
C ARG A 45 -1.31 -0.39 -7.16
N TYR A 46 -1.65 -0.17 -8.43
CA TYR A 46 -3.00 -0.45 -8.94
C TYR A 46 -3.28 -1.95 -9.02
N LEU A 47 -2.31 -2.76 -9.47
CA LEU A 47 -2.42 -4.22 -9.47
C LEU A 47 -2.70 -4.76 -8.06
N LEU A 48 -1.93 -4.32 -7.07
CA LEU A 48 -2.11 -4.72 -5.67
C LEU A 48 -3.44 -4.26 -5.11
N THR A 49 -3.91 -3.06 -5.45
CA THR A 49 -5.21 -2.55 -5.02
C THR A 49 -6.35 -3.46 -5.47
N ASP A 50 -6.35 -3.83 -6.74
CA ASP A 50 -7.41 -4.65 -7.32
C ASP A 50 -7.34 -6.11 -6.81
N LEU A 51 -6.13 -6.67 -6.71
CA LEU A 51 -5.93 -8.03 -6.20
C LEU A 51 -6.25 -8.17 -4.72
N CYS A 52 -5.77 -7.26 -3.87
CA CYS A 52 -6.01 -7.32 -2.44
C CYS A 52 -7.50 -7.14 -2.10
N TYR A 53 -8.23 -6.31 -2.85
CA TYR A 53 -9.68 -6.26 -2.74
C TYR A 53 -10.33 -7.60 -3.06
N ARG A 54 -9.99 -8.21 -4.20
CA ARG A 54 -10.58 -9.47 -4.66
C ARG A 54 -10.26 -10.65 -3.74
N LEU A 55 -9.01 -10.75 -3.30
CA LEU A 55 -8.49 -11.79 -2.41
C LEU A 55 -8.79 -11.52 -0.93
N LYS A 56 -9.44 -10.38 -0.63
CA LYS A 56 -9.79 -9.93 0.74
C LYS A 56 -8.57 -9.86 1.68
N LYS A 57 -7.48 -9.29 1.18
CA LYS A 57 -6.23 -9.09 1.93
C LYS A 57 -6.11 -7.62 2.33
N PRO A 58 -5.77 -7.28 3.59
CA PRO A 58 -5.36 -5.92 3.92
C PRO A 58 -4.18 -5.49 3.05
N LEU A 59 -4.27 -4.29 2.48
CA LEU A 59 -3.16 -3.67 1.75
C LEU A 59 -2.68 -2.45 2.54
N ILE A 60 -1.43 -2.46 2.96
CA ILE A 60 -0.80 -1.36 3.68
C ILE A 60 0.18 -0.72 2.70
N ALA A 61 -0.18 0.44 2.16
CA ALA A 61 0.59 1.07 1.09
C ALA A 61 1.34 2.30 1.59
N ALA A 62 2.65 2.33 1.32
CA ALA A 62 3.50 3.49 1.55
C ALA A 62 3.87 4.15 0.21
N ALA A 63 3.99 5.47 0.20
CA ALA A 63 4.48 6.23 -0.95
C ALA A 63 5.49 7.26 -0.48
N LEU A 64 6.47 7.57 -1.33
CA LEU A 64 7.53 8.52 -1.03
C LEU A 64 7.62 9.58 -2.12
N SER A 65 7.89 10.80 -1.68
CA SER A 65 8.40 11.92 -2.45
C SER A 65 9.71 12.40 -1.79
N PRO A 66 10.50 13.30 -2.41
CA PRO A 66 11.85 13.62 -1.91
C PRO A 66 11.94 13.94 -0.42
N PHE A 67 10.94 14.65 0.12
CA PHE A 67 10.85 15.05 1.53
C PHE A 67 9.49 14.77 2.18
N GLU A 68 8.67 13.90 1.58
CA GLU A 68 7.33 13.56 2.09
C GLU A 68 7.12 12.05 2.02
N GLY A 69 6.38 11.52 3.00
CA GLY A 69 5.89 10.14 2.97
C GLY A 69 4.39 10.07 3.17
N GLN A 70 3.74 9.10 2.53
CA GLN A 70 2.31 8.82 2.69
C GLN A 70 2.10 7.36 3.10
N LEU A 71 1.14 7.10 3.99
CA LEU A 71 0.80 5.76 4.46
C LEU A 71 -0.71 5.63 4.69
N SER A 72 -1.29 4.54 4.22
CA SER A 72 -2.67 4.16 4.51
C SER A 72 -2.80 2.65 4.54
N THR A 73 -3.75 2.16 5.32
CA THR A 73 -4.24 0.78 5.25
C THR A 73 -5.52 0.77 4.41
N PHE A 74 -5.74 -0.26 3.61
CA PHE A 74 -6.92 -0.41 2.76
C PHE A 74 -7.55 -1.79 2.97
N ARG A 75 -8.81 -1.80 3.42
CA ARG A 75 -9.62 -3.03 3.56
C ARG A 75 -10.99 -2.88 2.89
N PRO A 76 -11.04 -2.50 1.60
CA PRO A 76 -12.29 -2.15 0.91
C PRO A 76 -13.31 -3.29 0.83
N TYR A 77 -12.87 -4.54 1.00
CA TYR A 77 -13.72 -5.73 1.04
C TYR A 77 -14.62 -5.79 2.29
N LEU A 78 -14.38 -4.94 3.29
CA LEU A 78 -15.25 -4.79 4.47
C LEU A 78 -16.53 -3.97 4.17
N GLY A 79 -16.60 -3.31 3.01
CA GLY A 79 -17.82 -2.67 2.54
C GLY A 79 -17.83 -1.15 2.73
N GLU A 80 -18.96 -0.62 3.19
CA GLU A 80 -19.17 0.83 3.37
C GLU A 80 -18.21 1.42 4.40
N GLY A 81 -17.74 2.64 4.16
CA GLY A 81 -16.76 3.31 5.03
C GLY A 81 -15.29 2.87 4.85
N HIS A 82 -15.03 1.85 4.03
CA HIS A 82 -13.68 1.33 3.76
C HIS A 82 -13.25 1.65 2.31
N PRO A 83 -12.47 2.72 2.09
CA PRO A 83 -11.99 3.08 0.76
C PRO A 83 -10.86 2.15 0.30
N CYS A 84 -10.64 2.09 -1.01
CA CYS A 84 -9.40 1.54 -1.59
C CYS A 84 -8.50 2.67 -2.09
N TYR A 85 -7.30 2.34 -2.54
CA TYR A 85 -6.39 3.31 -3.17
C TYR A 85 -7.06 4.06 -4.34
N ARG A 86 -7.88 3.38 -5.15
CA ARG A 86 -8.62 4.02 -6.25
C ARG A 86 -9.73 4.99 -5.83
N CYS A 87 -10.17 4.96 -4.57
CA CYS A 87 -11.07 6.00 -4.06
C CYS A 87 -10.34 7.33 -3.86
N LEU A 88 -9.02 7.28 -3.62
CA LEU A 88 -8.16 8.46 -3.48
C LEU A 88 -7.55 8.88 -4.83
N PHE A 89 -7.02 7.91 -5.57
CA PHE A 89 -6.37 8.10 -6.86
C PHE A 89 -7.03 7.18 -7.90
N ARG A 90 -8.06 7.68 -8.58
CA ARG A 90 -8.94 6.86 -9.44
C ARG A 90 -8.19 6.16 -10.57
N GLU A 91 -7.36 6.92 -11.28
CA GLU A 91 -6.59 6.45 -12.44
C GLU A 91 -5.11 6.77 -12.25
N PRO A 92 -4.21 5.92 -12.76
CA PRO A 92 -2.79 6.24 -12.76
C PRO A 92 -2.56 7.57 -13.47
N PRO A 93 -1.67 8.43 -12.94
CA PRO A 93 -1.27 9.62 -13.67
C PRO A 93 -0.60 9.22 -14.99
N PRO A 94 -0.61 10.11 -16.00
CA PRO A 94 0.14 9.89 -17.23
C PRO A 94 1.61 9.55 -16.92
N PRO A 95 2.25 8.63 -17.67
CA PRO A 95 3.62 8.18 -17.38
C PRO A 95 4.65 9.31 -17.25
N ASP A 96 4.43 10.42 -17.98
CA ASP A 96 5.38 11.54 -18.06
C ASP A 96 5.13 12.62 -17.00
N LEU A 97 4.06 12.51 -16.20
CA LEU A 97 3.64 13.58 -15.28
C LEU A 97 4.33 13.51 -13.91
N VAL A 98 4.72 12.31 -13.47
CA VAL A 98 5.29 12.10 -12.14
C VAL A 98 6.60 11.32 -12.27
N PRO A 99 7.76 11.92 -11.97
CA PRO A 99 9.04 11.23 -12.05
C PRO A 99 9.08 10.08 -11.03
N ARG A 100 9.80 9.01 -11.35
CA ARG A 100 10.02 7.93 -10.39
C ARG A 100 10.87 8.40 -9.22
N CYS A 101 10.76 7.69 -8.11
CA CYS A 101 11.60 7.87 -6.93
C CYS A 101 13.11 7.87 -7.26
N GLU A 102 13.51 6.98 -8.18
CA GLU A 102 14.89 6.87 -8.68
C GLU A 102 15.34 8.09 -9.50
N GLU A 103 14.41 8.83 -10.10
CA GLU A 103 14.68 9.97 -10.98
C GLU A 103 14.68 11.30 -10.21
N ALA A 104 13.77 11.45 -9.24
CA ALA A 104 13.67 12.65 -8.40
C ALA A 104 14.63 12.62 -7.19
N GLY A 105 15.04 11.43 -6.76
CA GLY A 105 15.79 11.21 -5.51
C GLY A 105 14.88 11.25 -4.27
N ILE A 106 15.23 10.48 -3.24
CA ILE A 106 14.54 10.47 -1.95
C ILE A 106 15.55 10.66 -0.82
N LEU A 107 15.19 11.48 0.17
CA LEU A 107 15.91 11.52 1.44
C LEU A 107 15.73 10.18 2.17
N GLY A 108 16.78 9.37 2.26
CA GLY A 108 16.72 8.02 2.85
C GLY A 108 16.14 7.96 4.28
N ALA A 109 16.28 9.03 5.05
CA ALA A 109 15.65 9.14 6.37
C ALA A 109 14.11 9.10 6.30
N VAL A 110 13.50 9.67 5.26
CA VAL A 110 12.05 9.61 5.02
C VAL A 110 11.63 8.17 4.72
N ALA A 111 12.37 7.47 3.87
CA ALA A 111 12.12 6.04 3.60
C ALA A 111 12.20 5.20 4.88
N GLY A 112 13.18 5.47 5.76
CA GLY A 112 13.31 4.80 7.05
C GLY A 112 12.12 5.04 7.99
N VAL A 113 11.65 6.29 8.09
CA VAL A 113 10.44 6.65 8.86
C VAL A 113 9.22 5.91 8.31
N MET A 114 8.98 5.98 7.01
CA MET A 114 7.79 5.38 6.40
C MET A 114 7.80 3.85 6.46
N GLY A 115 8.94 3.20 6.25
CA GLY A 115 9.08 1.76 6.41
C GLY A 115 8.81 1.31 7.85
N THR A 116 9.25 2.10 8.83
CA THR A 116 8.98 1.83 10.25
C THR A 116 7.49 1.97 10.57
N LEU A 117 6.85 3.04 10.10
CA LEU A 117 5.40 3.23 10.28
C LEU A 117 4.58 2.14 9.56
N GLN A 118 4.99 1.74 8.36
CA GLN A 118 4.35 0.65 7.62
C GLN A 118 4.45 -0.68 8.38
N ALA A 119 5.60 -0.98 8.99
CA ALA A 119 5.77 -2.16 9.84
C ALA A 119 4.86 -2.13 11.08
N VAL A 120 4.63 -0.94 11.68
CA VAL A 120 3.65 -0.78 12.77
C VAL A 120 2.24 -1.10 12.31
N GLU A 121 1.80 -0.62 11.14
CA GLU A 121 0.49 -1.00 10.59
C GLU A 121 0.39 -2.51 10.32
N VAL A 122 1.44 -3.13 9.79
CA VAL A 122 1.49 -4.59 9.58
C VAL A 122 1.23 -5.33 10.89
N LEU A 123 1.94 -4.97 11.96
CA LEU A 123 1.77 -5.61 13.26
C LEU A 123 0.38 -5.35 13.85
N LYS A 124 -0.14 -4.13 13.71
CA LYS A 124 -1.50 -3.81 14.19
C LYS A 124 -2.57 -4.62 13.48
N GLU A 125 -2.49 -4.77 12.15
CA GLU A 125 -3.46 -5.55 11.39
C GLU A 125 -3.37 -7.06 11.71
N LEU A 126 -2.15 -7.61 11.84
CA LEU A 126 -1.98 -9.04 12.18
C LEU A 126 -2.43 -9.37 13.61
N LEU A 127 -2.20 -8.46 14.55
CA LEU A 127 -2.44 -8.70 15.97
C LEU A 127 -3.77 -8.10 16.48
N GLY A 128 -4.50 -7.36 15.65
CA GLY A 128 -5.73 -6.67 16.05
C GLY A 128 -5.50 -5.56 17.09
N LEU A 129 -4.43 -4.79 16.96
CA LEU A 129 -4.02 -3.78 17.95
C LEU A 129 -4.39 -2.36 17.52
N GLY A 130 -4.99 -1.60 18.46
CA GLY A 130 -5.24 -0.17 18.30
C GLY A 130 -6.13 0.18 17.10
N ASP A 131 -5.97 1.41 16.62
CA ASP A 131 -6.75 1.91 15.48
C ASP A 131 -5.99 1.72 14.17
N SER A 132 -6.66 1.14 13.18
CA SER A 132 -6.16 1.01 11.81
C SER A 132 -6.06 2.37 11.11
N LEU A 133 -5.13 2.50 10.14
CA LEU A 133 -5.15 3.61 9.16
C LEU A 133 -6.19 3.43 8.04
N ASP A 134 -7.03 2.41 8.10
CA ASP A 134 -8.14 2.25 7.18
C ASP A 134 -9.08 3.47 7.20
N GLY A 135 -9.35 4.04 6.02
CA GLY A 135 -10.07 5.31 5.89
C GLY A 135 -9.26 6.56 6.26
N THR A 136 -7.94 6.46 6.47
CA THR A 136 -7.07 7.58 6.83
C THR A 136 -5.77 7.58 6.03
N LEU A 137 -5.48 8.69 5.33
CA LEU A 137 -4.15 8.98 4.79
C LEU A 137 -3.30 9.68 5.85
N LEU A 138 -2.22 9.04 6.28
CA LEU A 138 -1.17 9.69 7.05
C LEU A 138 -0.16 10.31 6.08
N ILE A 139 0.16 11.58 6.26
CA ILE A 139 1.20 12.30 5.51
C ILE A 139 2.26 12.77 6.50
N TYR A 140 3.53 12.48 6.20
CA TYR A 140 4.69 12.96 6.93
C TYR A 140 5.44 14.00 6.07
N ASP A 141 5.43 15.25 6.51
CA ASP A 141 6.26 16.34 5.95
C ASP A 141 7.59 16.38 6.72
N ALA A 142 8.67 15.97 6.07
CA ALA A 142 9.98 15.88 6.71
C ALA A 142 10.65 17.25 6.90
N LEU A 143 10.33 18.25 6.08
CA LEU A 143 10.92 19.59 6.20
C LEU A 143 10.33 20.35 7.38
N ARG A 144 9.05 20.10 7.69
CA ARG A 144 8.37 20.70 8.85
C ARG A 144 8.33 19.80 10.07
N ALA A 145 8.73 18.53 9.93
CA ALA A 145 8.59 17.50 10.96
C ALA A 145 7.14 17.36 11.46
N GLN A 146 6.18 17.34 10.52
CA GLN A 146 4.75 17.32 10.82
C GLN A 146 4.07 16.06 10.28
N PHE A 147 3.06 15.61 11.02
CA PHE A 147 2.15 14.55 10.60
C PHE A 147 0.76 15.13 10.38
N HIS A 148 0.20 14.88 9.21
CA HIS A 148 -1.17 15.20 8.86
C HIS A 148 -1.98 13.93 8.69
N ARG A 149 -3.22 13.93 9.19
CA ARG A 149 -4.17 12.83 9.01
C ARG A 149 -5.37 13.33 8.24
N ILE A 150 -5.62 12.73 7.08
CA ILE A 150 -6.72 13.09 6.20
C ILE A 150 -7.67 11.91 6.14
N ARG A 151 -8.96 12.14 6.38
CA ARG A 151 -9.99 11.11 6.19
C ARG A 151 -10.21 10.86 4.70
N ILE A 152 -10.19 9.60 4.30
CA ILE A 152 -10.47 9.18 2.94
C ILE A 152 -11.93 8.71 2.89
N ALA A 153 -12.72 9.32 2.00
CA ALA A 153 -14.08 8.86 1.75
C ALA A 153 -14.06 7.71 0.73
N LYS A 154 -14.92 6.71 0.94
CA LYS A 154 -15.19 5.71 -0.09
C LYS A 154 -15.92 6.37 -1.25
N ASP A 155 -15.40 6.18 -2.45
CA ASP A 155 -16.04 6.62 -3.69
C ASP A 155 -17.08 5.55 -4.13
N PRO A 156 -18.38 5.89 -4.16
CA PRO A 156 -19.43 4.94 -4.54
C PRO A 156 -19.32 4.43 -5.98
N ASP A 157 -18.67 5.20 -6.85
CA ASP A 157 -18.47 4.90 -8.27
C ASP A 157 -17.04 4.42 -8.55
N CYS A 158 -16.31 4.01 -7.51
CA CYS A 158 -14.97 3.45 -7.64
C CYS A 158 -14.99 2.19 -8.52
N PRO A 159 -14.11 2.08 -9.54
CA PRO A 159 -14.09 0.92 -10.44
C PRO A 159 -13.71 -0.39 -9.72
N THR A 160 -13.01 -0.32 -8.59
CA THR A 160 -12.57 -1.51 -7.83
C THR A 160 -13.56 -1.90 -6.73
N CYS A 161 -13.99 -0.95 -5.89
CA CYS A 161 -14.76 -1.27 -4.67
C CYS A 161 -16.11 -0.53 -4.56
N GLY A 162 -16.50 0.19 -5.61
CA GLY A 162 -17.80 0.85 -5.71
C GLY A 162 -18.93 -0.11 -6.04
N ARG A 163 -20.17 0.38 -6.03
CA ARG A 163 -21.39 -0.44 -6.22
C ARG A 163 -21.41 -1.19 -7.57
N ASN A 164 -20.77 -0.61 -8.58
CA ASN A 164 -20.74 -1.15 -9.94
C ASN A 164 -19.45 -1.92 -10.28
N ALA A 165 -18.56 -2.19 -9.31
CA ALA A 165 -17.27 -2.83 -9.56
C ALA A 165 -17.38 -4.17 -10.30
N ALA A 166 -18.45 -4.95 -10.06
CA ALA A 166 -18.69 -6.22 -10.74
C ALA A 166 -18.93 -6.11 -12.26
N ARG A 167 -19.24 -4.91 -12.78
CA ARG A 167 -19.52 -4.68 -14.21
C ARG A 167 -18.25 -4.42 -15.05
N HIS A 168 -17.12 -4.09 -14.42
CA HIS A 168 -15.87 -3.76 -15.11
C HIS A 168 -14.83 -4.90 -15.08
N ALA A 169 -15.16 -6.04 -14.46
CA ALA A 169 -14.30 -7.21 -14.36
C ALA A 169 -14.63 -8.32 -15.38
N ALA A 170 -15.40 -7.98 -16.42
CA ALA A 170 -15.80 -8.88 -17.52
C ALA A 170 -15.10 -8.50 -18.83
#